data_AF-A0A0B1ST42-F1
#
_entry.id   AF-A0A0B1ST42-F1
#
_cell.length_a   1.000
_cell.length_b   1.000
_cell.length_c   1.000
_cell.angle_alpha   90.00
_cell.angle_beta   90.00
_cell.angle_gamma   90.00
#
_symmetry.space_group_name_H-M   'P 1'
#
loop_
_entity.id
_entity.type
_entity.pdbx_description
1 polymer ?
#
loop_
_entity_poly.entity_id
_entity_poly.type
_entity_poly.pdbx_seq_one_letter_code
_entity_poly.pdbx_strand_id
1 'polypeptide(L)'
;ILLLTYAYILESQQAAARHGTRTGQSASETRESANANARMGISLEESLKILNIKTPIDPQEVEKNYEHLFNINDKTKGGSFYLQSKIYRAKERIDEELRRQGIEVEKKPPQENVEQKKVEGEK
;
A
#
# COMPACT_ATOMS: atom_id res chain seq x y z
N ILE A 1 -13.54 -11.38 11.99
CA ILE A 1 -12.25 -10.80 11.51
C ILE A 1 -11.39 -11.87 10.81
N LEU A 2 -11.05 -12.99 11.48
CA LEU A 2 -10.29 -14.12 10.87
C LEU A 2 -10.93 -14.79 9.64
N LEU A 3 -12.26 -14.76 9.50
CA LEU A 3 -12.95 -15.35 8.34
C LEU A 3 -12.98 -14.42 7.11
N LEU A 4 -13.01 -13.11 7.33
CA LEU A 4 -12.97 -12.10 6.26
C LEU A 4 -11.58 -11.99 5.64
N THR A 5 -10.53 -12.18 6.46
CA THR A 5 -9.15 -12.28 5.97
C THR A 5 -8.95 -13.50 5.08
N TYR A 6 -9.57 -14.64 5.39
CA TYR A 6 -9.39 -15.87 4.62
C TYR A 6 -10.05 -15.81 3.24
N ALA A 7 -11.27 -15.27 3.15
CA ALA A 7 -11.97 -15.08 1.88
C ALA A 7 -11.22 -14.11 0.95
N TYR A 8 -10.66 -13.03 1.51
CA TYR A 8 -9.84 -12.07 0.76
C TYR A 8 -8.53 -12.68 0.22
N ILE A 9 -7.86 -13.51 1.03
CA ILE A 9 -6.63 -14.21 0.63
C ILE A 9 -6.91 -15.17 -0.54
N LEU A 10 -8.05 -15.87 -0.55
CA LEU A 10 -8.42 -16.77 -1.64
C LEU A 10 -8.65 -16.03 -2.97
N GLU A 11 -9.33 -14.89 -2.94
CA GLU A 11 -9.60 -14.10 -4.15
C GLU A 11 -8.31 -13.49 -4.72
N SER A 12 -7.41 -13.02 -3.86
CA SER A 12 -6.11 -12.45 -4.26
C SER A 12 -5.19 -13.43 -5.01
N GLN A 13 -5.26 -14.74 -4.68
CA GLN A 13 -4.41 -15.77 -5.30
C GLN A 13 -4.73 -15.98 -6.79
N GLN A 14 -5.99 -15.80 -7.20
CA GLN A 14 -6.39 -16.00 -8.60
C GLN A 14 -5.90 -14.87 -9.51
N ALA A 15 -5.73 -13.66 -8.98
CA ALA A 15 -5.18 -12.53 -9.74
C ALA A 15 -3.68 -12.69 -10.02
N ALA A 16 -2.91 -13.21 -9.05
CA ALA A 16 -1.46 -13.37 -9.15
C ALA A 16 -1.00 -14.28 -10.32
N ALA A 17 -1.83 -15.25 -10.75
CA ALA A 17 -1.48 -16.19 -11.81
C ALA A 17 -1.39 -15.58 -13.23
N ARG A 18 -1.86 -14.34 -13.43
CA ARG A 18 -1.99 -13.74 -14.78
C ARG A 18 -0.86 -12.76 -15.16
N HIS A 19 0.10 -12.50 -14.27
CA HIS A 19 1.03 -11.37 -14.43
C HIS A 19 2.40 -11.70 -15.04
N GLY A 20 2.75 -12.98 -15.25
CA GLY A 20 4.11 -13.38 -15.69
C GLY A 20 4.49 -13.05 -17.14
N THR A 21 3.56 -12.59 -17.98
CA THR A 21 3.82 -12.38 -19.42
C THR A 21 3.95 -10.93 -19.87
N ARG A 22 3.70 -9.95 -18.99
CA ARG A 22 3.58 -8.52 -19.39
C ARG A 22 4.79 -7.64 -19.09
N THR A 23 5.68 -8.05 -18.20
CA THR A 23 6.70 -7.17 -17.60
C THR A 23 8.14 -7.49 -18.01
N GLY A 24 8.39 -8.53 -18.81
CA GLY A 24 9.76 -8.94 -19.17
C GLY A 24 10.58 -9.48 -17.98
N GLN A 25 9.93 -9.72 -16.84
CA GLN A 25 10.54 -10.23 -15.62
C GLN A 25 10.88 -11.72 -15.75
N SER A 26 11.97 -12.14 -15.11
CA SER A 26 12.30 -13.55 -14.99
C SER A 26 11.21 -14.30 -14.19
N ALA A 27 11.19 -15.62 -14.35
CA ALA A 27 10.28 -16.48 -13.58
C ALA A 27 10.51 -16.36 -12.06
N SER A 28 11.74 -16.04 -11.64
CA SER A 28 12.07 -15.79 -10.23
C SER A 28 11.43 -14.48 -9.75
N GLU A 29 11.61 -13.39 -10.47
CA GLU A 29 11.04 -12.08 -10.13
C GLU A 29 9.50 -12.10 -10.11
N THR A 30 8.89 -12.84 -11.05
CA THR A 30 7.43 -13.03 -11.07
C THR A 30 6.93 -13.75 -9.82
N ARG A 31 7.60 -14.84 -9.41
CA ARG A 31 7.25 -15.59 -8.19
C ARG A 31 7.44 -14.73 -6.95
N GLU A 32 8.49 -13.94 -6.92
CA GLU A 32 8.79 -13.10 -5.78
C GLU A 32 7.78 -11.94 -5.64
N SER A 33 7.38 -11.34 -6.75
CA SER A 33 6.29 -10.34 -6.80
C SER A 33 4.95 -10.94 -6.35
N ALA A 34 4.63 -12.16 -6.78
CA ALA A 34 3.43 -12.87 -6.33
C ALA A 34 3.47 -13.16 -4.81
N ASN A 35 4.62 -13.57 -4.28
CA ASN A 35 4.81 -13.76 -2.83
C ASN A 35 4.68 -12.45 -2.05
N ALA A 36 5.22 -11.34 -2.56
CA ALA A 36 5.06 -10.03 -1.94
C ALA A 36 3.59 -9.60 -1.90
N ASN A 37 2.84 -9.80 -3.00
CA ASN A 37 1.41 -9.52 -3.04
C ASN A 37 0.63 -10.35 -2.02
N ALA A 38 0.93 -11.66 -1.91
CA ALA A 38 0.27 -12.54 -0.94
C ALA A 38 0.57 -12.14 0.51
N ARG A 39 1.80 -11.71 0.80
CA ARG A 39 2.21 -11.27 2.15
C ARG A 39 1.57 -9.94 2.56
N MET A 40 1.48 -9.00 1.62
CA MET A 40 0.93 -7.66 1.88
C MET A 40 -0.60 -7.61 1.72
N GLY A 41 -1.18 -8.62 1.09
CA GLY A 41 -2.61 -8.66 0.78
C GLY A 41 -3.03 -7.57 -0.20
N ILE A 42 -2.13 -7.07 -1.06
CA ILE A 42 -2.46 -6.08 -2.09
C ILE A 42 -1.51 -6.25 -3.27
N SER A 43 -2.04 -6.11 -4.50
CA SER A 43 -1.21 -6.20 -5.70
C SER A 43 -0.48 -4.88 -5.98
N LEU A 44 0.65 -4.95 -6.69
CA LEU A 44 1.32 -3.74 -7.18
C LEU A 44 0.39 -2.90 -8.07
N GLU A 45 -0.40 -3.54 -8.95
CA GLU A 45 -1.33 -2.85 -9.83
C GLU A 45 -2.43 -2.11 -9.05
N GLU A 46 -3.01 -2.74 -8.02
CA GLU A 46 -3.98 -2.09 -7.13
C GLU A 46 -3.32 -0.91 -6.40
N SER A 47 -2.08 -1.08 -5.94
CA SER A 47 -1.33 -0.05 -5.23
C SER A 47 -1.06 1.18 -6.09
N LEU A 48 -0.62 0.98 -7.33
CA LEU A 48 -0.40 2.05 -8.31
C LEU A 48 -1.70 2.80 -8.62
N LYS A 49 -2.83 2.09 -8.73
CA LYS A 49 -4.15 2.72 -8.92
C LYS A 49 -4.58 3.54 -7.70
N ILE A 50 -4.39 3.02 -6.48
CA ILE A 50 -4.76 3.74 -5.25
C ILE A 50 -3.97 5.04 -5.11
N LEU A 51 -2.66 5.02 -5.37
CA LEU A 51 -1.82 6.22 -5.30
C LEU A 51 -1.78 7.05 -6.59
N ASN A 52 -2.56 6.65 -7.62
CA ASN A 52 -2.58 7.29 -8.93
C ASN A 52 -1.18 7.48 -9.53
N ILE A 53 -0.38 6.41 -9.52
CA ILE A 53 1.00 6.37 -10.03
C ILE A 53 1.03 5.62 -11.35
N LYS A 54 1.78 6.17 -12.32
CA LYS A 54 2.01 5.52 -13.61
C LYS A 54 3.39 4.86 -13.63
N THR A 55 3.61 3.96 -14.58
CA THR A 55 4.94 3.41 -14.85
C THR A 55 5.67 4.26 -15.90
N PRO A 56 7.00 4.45 -15.79
CA PRO A 56 7.89 4.01 -14.70
C PRO A 56 7.59 4.72 -13.38
N ILE A 57 7.84 4.04 -12.26
CA ILE A 57 7.50 4.55 -10.91
C ILE A 57 8.47 5.67 -10.54
N ASP A 58 7.94 6.88 -10.31
CA ASP A 58 8.70 8.01 -9.76
C ASP A 58 8.54 8.06 -8.22
N PRO A 59 9.61 7.84 -7.43
CA PRO A 59 9.55 7.90 -5.97
C PRO A 59 9.03 9.24 -5.42
N GLN A 60 9.29 10.35 -6.09
CA GLN A 60 8.82 11.66 -5.65
C GLN A 60 7.31 11.80 -5.83
N GLU A 61 6.77 11.28 -6.93
CA GLU A 61 5.33 11.26 -7.20
C GLU A 61 4.60 10.35 -6.21
N VAL A 62 5.20 9.19 -5.87
CA VAL A 62 4.67 8.26 -4.84
C VAL A 62 4.51 8.98 -3.51
N GLU A 63 5.55 9.65 -3.03
CA GLU A 63 5.52 10.33 -1.73
C GLU A 63 4.51 11.48 -1.73
N LYS A 64 4.51 12.32 -2.77
CA LYS A 64 3.58 13.44 -2.91
C LYS A 64 2.11 12.97 -2.90
N ASN A 65 1.78 11.95 -3.68
CA ASN A 65 0.41 11.45 -3.75
C ASN A 65 0.01 10.72 -2.48
N TYR A 66 0.94 9.99 -1.85
CA TYR A 66 0.72 9.40 -0.54
C TYR A 66 0.39 10.45 0.51
N GLU A 67 1.23 11.48 0.70
CA GLU A 67 1.00 12.53 1.68
C GLU A 67 -0.35 13.23 1.47
N HIS A 68 -0.67 13.56 0.21
CA HIS A 68 -1.95 14.19 -0.12
C HIS A 68 -3.14 13.28 0.22
N LEU A 69 -3.17 12.06 -0.31
CA LEU A 69 -4.28 11.13 -0.11
C LEU A 69 -4.43 10.73 1.36
N PHE A 70 -3.32 10.51 2.06
CA PHE A 70 -3.33 10.12 3.46
C PHE A 70 -3.88 11.24 4.35
N ASN A 71 -3.48 12.49 4.09
CA ASN A 71 -3.92 13.66 4.85
C ASN A 71 -5.39 14.03 4.62
N ILE A 72 -5.89 13.99 3.37
CA ILE A 72 -7.30 14.31 3.10
C ILE A 72 -8.25 13.22 3.63
N ASN A 73 -7.77 11.99 3.80
CA ASN A 73 -8.54 10.88 4.35
C ASN A 73 -8.33 10.70 5.86
N ASP A 74 -7.70 11.66 6.54
CA ASP A 74 -7.54 11.59 7.99
C ASP A 74 -8.87 11.48 8.72
N LYS A 75 -8.96 10.54 9.67
CA LYS A 75 -10.16 10.32 10.50
C LYS A 75 -10.65 11.57 11.19
N THR A 76 -9.73 12.42 11.65
CA THR A 76 -10.04 13.68 12.33
C THR A 76 -10.67 14.71 11.41
N LYS A 77 -10.50 14.55 10.09
CA LYS A 77 -11.05 15.40 9.03
C LYS A 77 -12.28 14.79 8.35
N GLY A 78 -12.92 13.80 8.98
CA GLY A 78 -14.08 13.10 8.43
C GLY A 78 -13.74 11.99 7.43
N GLY A 79 -12.47 11.62 7.32
CA GLY A 79 -12.02 10.48 6.52
C GLY A 79 -12.28 9.13 7.19
N SER A 80 -11.95 8.04 6.47
CA SER A 80 -12.18 6.68 6.93
C SER A 80 -10.87 5.95 7.24
N PHE A 81 -10.87 5.21 8.36
CA PHE A 81 -9.75 4.33 8.69
C PHE A 81 -9.42 3.35 7.57
N TYR A 82 -10.46 2.85 6.92
CA TYR A 82 -10.33 1.84 5.88
C TYR A 82 -9.57 2.43 4.69
N LEU A 83 -9.91 3.66 4.30
CA LEU A 83 -9.25 4.37 3.20
C LEU A 83 -7.79 4.71 3.55
N GLN A 84 -7.52 5.25 4.74
CA GLN A 84 -6.13 5.47 5.17
C GLN A 84 -5.32 4.17 5.23
N SER A 85 -5.91 3.09 5.74
CA SER A 85 -5.26 1.78 5.79
C SER A 85 -4.93 1.28 4.39
N LYS A 86 -5.84 1.48 3.41
CA LYS A 86 -5.60 1.11 2.00
C LYS A 86 -4.50 1.96 1.35
N ILE A 87 -4.49 3.26 1.59
CA ILE A 87 -3.45 4.19 1.10
C ILE A 87 -2.08 3.81 1.68
N TYR A 88 -2.02 3.51 2.98
CA TYR A 88 -0.80 3.07 3.66
C TYR A 88 -0.27 1.75 3.07
N ARG A 89 -1.14 0.74 2.92
CA ARG A 89 -0.76 -0.55 2.32
C ARG A 89 -0.29 -0.41 0.87
N ALA A 90 -0.90 0.48 0.09
CA ALA A 90 -0.47 0.77 -1.27
C ALA A 90 0.95 1.35 -1.31
N LYS A 91 1.27 2.29 -0.41
CA LYS A 91 2.63 2.84 -0.28
C LYS A 91 3.63 1.76 0.08
N GLU A 92 3.36 0.94 1.11
CA GLU A 92 4.25 -0.16 1.50
C GLU A 92 4.57 -1.12 0.34
N ARG A 93 3.57 -1.42 -0.50
CA ARG A 93 3.76 -2.30 -1.66
C ARG A 93 4.59 -1.66 -2.77
N ILE A 94 4.44 -0.36 -3.01
CA ILE A 94 5.24 0.37 -4.01
C ILE A 94 6.67 0.56 -3.50
N ASP A 95 6.86 0.87 -2.22
CA ASP A 95 8.19 1.03 -1.60
C ASP A 95 8.98 -0.29 -1.63
N GLU A 96 8.31 -1.44 -1.46
CA GLU A 96 8.90 -2.77 -1.67
C GLU A 96 9.35 -2.99 -3.12
N GLU A 97 8.57 -2.53 -4.10
CA GLU A 97 8.93 -2.62 -5.52
C GLU A 97 10.15 -1.77 -5.85
N LEU A 98 10.18 -0.52 -5.37
CA LEU A 98 11.31 0.39 -5.57
C LEU A 98 12.60 -0.17 -4.97
N ARG A 99 12.52 -0.75 -3.76
CA ARG A 99 13.67 -1.40 -3.12
C ARG A 99 14.18 -2.60 -3.92
N ARG A 100 13.28 -3.40 -4.51
CA ARG A 100 13.64 -4.52 -5.40
C ARG A 100 14.38 -4.03 -6.65
N GLN A 101 14.03 -2.85 -7.15
CA GLN A 101 14.70 -2.19 -8.27
C GLN A 101 15.99 -1.47 -7.87
N GLY A 102 16.42 -1.56 -6.60
CA GLY A 102 17.64 -0.92 -6.10
C GLY A 102 17.49 0.58 -5.83
N ILE A 103 16.27 1.10 -5.79
CA ILE A 103 15.98 2.49 -5.45
C ILE A 103 15.74 2.57 -3.93
N GLU A 104 16.63 3.27 -3.22
CA GLU A 104 16.43 3.54 -1.80
C GLU A 104 15.28 4.54 -1.62
N VAL A 105 14.25 4.12 -0.88
CA VAL A 105 13.13 4.98 -0.48
C VAL A 105 13.35 5.38 0.97
N GLU A 106 13.40 6.69 1.23
CA GLU A 106 13.54 7.21 2.59
C GLU A 106 12.30 6.84 3.40
N LYS A 107 12.48 6.01 4.44
CA LYS A 107 11.38 5.65 5.35
C LYS A 107 11.11 6.80 6.29
N LYS A 108 10.21 7.71 5.91
CA LYS A 108 9.58 8.59 6.89
C LYS A 108 8.55 7.77 7.67
N PRO A 109 8.68 7.64 9.00
CA PRO A 109 7.62 7.06 9.79
C PRO A 109 6.34 7.88 9.54
N PRO A 110 5.15 7.24 9.47
CA PRO A 110 3.90 7.99 9.47
C PRO A 110 3.96 8.97 10.64
N GLN A 111 3.74 10.26 10.36
CA GLN A 111 3.52 11.23 11.43
C GLN A 111 2.28 10.74 12.18
N GLU A 112 2.51 10.08 13.30
CA GLU A 112 1.48 9.71 14.24
C GLU A 112 0.83 11.04 14.65
N ASN A 113 -0.42 11.26 14.26
CA ASN A 113 -1.20 12.39 14.79
C ASN A 113 -1.36 12.15 16.29
N VAL A 114 -0.41 12.65 17.07
CA VAL A 114 -0.40 12.64 18.54
C VAL A 114 -1.46 13.62 19.02
N GLU A 115 -2.73 13.27 18.88
CA GLU A 115 -3.79 14.05 19.52
C GLU A 115 -5.00 13.18 19.90
N GLN A 116 -4.74 12.17 20.74
CA GLN A 116 -5.76 11.58 21.59
C GLN A 116 -5.20 11.26 22.99
N LYS A 117 -5.14 12.29 23.84
CA LYS A 117 -5.32 12.16 25.30
C LYS A 117 -5.55 13.52 25.99
N LYS A 118 -6.68 14.19 25.73
CA LYS A 118 -7.23 15.18 26.69
C LYS A 118 -8.70 15.50 26.46
N VAL A 119 -9.62 14.55 26.70
CA VAL A 119 -10.99 14.88 27.14
C VAL A 119 -11.66 13.63 27.72
N GLU A 120 -11.18 13.16 28.86
CA GLU A 120 -11.99 12.42 29.83
C GLU A 120 -11.48 12.82 31.21
N GLY A 121 -12.19 13.74 31.85
CA GLY A 121 -11.82 14.29 33.14
C GLY A 121 -12.15 15.77 33.22
N GLU A 122 -13.45 16.09 33.18
CA GLU A 122 -14.09 17.16 33.95
C GLU A 122 -15.55 17.30 33.51
N LYS A 123 -16.44 16.55 34.17
CA LYS A 123 -17.57 17.07 34.97
C LYS A 123 -18.28 15.93 35.67
#